data_AF-A0A925MWI1-F1
#
_entry.id   AF-A0A925MWI1-F1
#
_cell.length_a   1.000
_cell.length_b   1.000
_cell.length_c   1.000
_cell.angle_alpha   90.00
_cell.angle_beta   90.00
_cell.angle_gamma   90.00
#
_symmetry.space_group_name_H-M   'P 1'
#
loop_
_entity.id
_entity.type
_entity.pdbx_description
1 polymer ?
#
loop_
_entity_poly.entity_id
_entity_poly.type
_entity_poly.pdbx_seq_one_letter_code
_entity_poly.pdbx_strand_id
1 'polypeptide(L)'
;MEFDMNREIDWGVVWQWTLNIGAALLILLVTHFIAKAVKWAIARLVDRVPLLQRHSSAQPGETVGSQIGTLAYWIVMLVGIVVALQPLQLGGVITPINTLTNEVFGYVPRIIGAGAILFFGFIVANIVRRIVETFLMTVNADGWLARAGAGDLTGSAAAMPA
;
A
#
# COMPACT_ATOMS: atom_id res chain seq x y z
N MET A 1 17.24 5.28 54.07
CA MET A 1 16.95 5.70 52.68
C MET A 1 15.80 6.69 52.79
N GLU A 2 16.12 7.94 53.11
CA GLU A 2 15.15 9.01 53.19
C GLU A 2 14.86 9.45 51.76
N PHE A 3 13.67 9.13 51.24
CA PHE A 3 13.22 9.70 49.98
C PHE A 3 12.85 11.16 50.26
N ASP A 4 13.83 12.04 50.07
CA ASP A 4 13.63 13.49 50.12
C ASP A 4 12.63 13.90 49.02
N MET A 5 11.38 14.12 49.43
CA MET A 5 10.28 14.57 48.58
C MET A 5 10.35 16.08 48.26
N ASN A 6 11.41 16.76 48.70
CA ASN A 6 11.68 18.16 48.38
C ASN A 6 12.54 18.31 47.11
N ARG A 7 12.29 17.47 46.08
CA ARG A 7 12.63 17.89 44.72
C ARG A 7 11.66 19.00 44.37
N GLU A 8 12.16 20.23 44.46
CA GLU A 8 11.58 21.42 43.86
C GLU A 8 10.92 21.03 42.53
N ILE A 9 9.60 21.17 42.45
CA ILE A 9 8.90 21.06 41.17
C ILE A 9 9.45 22.21 40.35
N ASP A 10 10.42 21.90 39.51
CA ASP A 10 11.05 22.87 38.63
C ASP A 10 9.97 23.34 37.64
N TRP A 11 9.38 24.49 37.97
CA TRP A 11 8.28 25.08 37.21
C TRP A 11 8.69 25.36 35.75
N GLY A 12 9.99 25.47 35.46
CA GLY A 12 10.52 25.53 34.10
C GLY A 12 10.41 24.20 33.35
N VAL A 13 10.70 23.08 34.03
CA VAL A 13 10.51 21.73 33.48
C VAL A 13 9.04 21.43 33.22
N VAL A 14 8.13 21.85 34.11
CA VAL A 14 6.67 21.65 33.93
C VAL A 14 6.13 22.40 32.72
N TRP A 15 6.60 23.63 32.47
CA TRP A 15 6.21 24.41 31.29
C TRP A 15 6.71 23.77 29.99
N GLN A 16 7.94 23.26 29.99
CA GLN A 16 8.51 22.56 28.84
C GLN A 16 7.81 21.22 28.58
N TRP A 17 7.48 20.46 29.64
CA TRP A 17 6.71 19.23 29.54
C TRP A 17 5.34 19.49 28.92
N THR A 18 4.69 20.60 29.24
CA THR A 18 3.39 20.98 28.66
C THR A 18 3.48 21.16 27.14
N LEU A 19 4.52 21.86 26.65
CA LEU A 19 4.77 22.03 25.21
C LEU A 19 5.12 20.72 24.51
N ASN A 20 5.96 19.90 25.14
CA ASN A 20 6.39 18.60 24.60
C ASN A 20 5.25 17.57 24.55
N ILE A 21 4.39 17.54 25.57
CA ILE A 21 3.16 16.72 25.58
C ILE A 21 2.24 17.16 24.44
N GLY A 22 2.10 18.47 24.21
CA GLY A 22 1.34 18.99 23.08
C GLY A 22 1.85 18.48 21.73
N ALA A 23 3.15 18.51 21.51
CA ALA A 23 3.77 17.98 20.30
C ALA A 23 3.61 16.46 20.16
N ALA A 24 3.75 15.70 21.25
CA ALA A 24 3.55 14.25 21.26
C ALA A 24 2.12 13.86 20.88
N LEU A 25 1.12 14.57 21.41
CA LEU A 25 -0.29 14.38 21.06
C LEU A 25 -0.56 14.67 19.58
N LEU A 26 0.07 15.72 19.04
CA LEU A 26 -0.04 16.09 17.63
C LEU A 26 0.51 14.97 16.72
N ILE A 27 1.70 14.44 17.05
CA ILE A 27 2.32 13.33 16.32
C ILE A 27 1.44 12.07 16.40
N LEU A 28 0.94 11.71 17.58
CA LEU A 28 0.06 10.56 17.77
C LEU A 28 -1.20 10.66 16.90
N LEU A 29 -1.76 11.87 16.79
CA LEU A 29 -2.94 12.13 15.98
C LEU A 29 -2.64 11.97 14.49
N VAL A 30 -1.50 12.48 14.02
CA VAL A 30 -1.01 12.30 12.64
C VAL A 30 -0.73 10.83 12.33
N THR A 31 0.00 10.13 13.20
CA THR A 31 0.29 8.70 13.09
C THR A 31 -0.99 7.88 12.98
N HIS A 32 -1.98 8.13 13.85
CA HIS A 32 -3.24 7.40 13.84
C HIS A 32 -3.97 7.58 12.50
N PHE A 33 -3.89 8.77 11.93
CA PHE A 33 -4.47 9.06 10.63
C PHE A 33 -3.75 8.30 9.49
N ILE A 34 -2.42 8.28 9.50
CA ILE A 34 -1.60 7.54 8.52
C ILE A 34 -1.86 6.04 8.63
N ALA A 35 -1.88 5.47 9.83
CA ALA A 35 -2.13 4.05 10.05
C ALA A 35 -3.51 3.63 9.50
N LYS A 36 -4.53 4.45 9.70
CA LYS A 36 -5.86 4.23 9.12
C LYS A 36 -5.86 4.34 7.61
N ALA A 37 -5.15 5.33 7.04
CA ALA A 37 -5.03 5.49 5.60
C ALA A 37 -4.37 4.27 4.94
N VAL A 38 -3.31 3.73 5.55
CA VAL A 38 -2.62 2.52 5.08
C VAL A 38 -3.55 1.31 5.13
N LYS A 39 -4.22 1.06 6.26
CA LYS A 39 -5.18 -0.04 6.38
C LYS A 39 -6.30 0.08 5.34
N TRP A 40 -6.83 1.28 5.16
CA TRP A 40 -7.87 1.56 4.16
C TRP A 40 -7.36 1.31 2.74
N ALA A 41 -6.16 1.77 2.40
CA ALA A 41 -5.57 1.59 1.07
C ALA A 41 -5.31 0.11 0.75
N ILE A 42 -4.73 -0.64 1.69
CA ILE A 42 -4.48 -2.08 1.52
C ILE A 42 -5.79 -2.85 1.41
N ALA A 43 -6.77 -2.54 2.26
CA ALA A 43 -8.11 -3.12 2.15
C ALA A 43 -8.73 -2.81 0.77
N ARG A 44 -8.64 -1.57 0.30
CA ARG A 44 -9.16 -1.13 -1.00
C ARG A 44 -8.50 -1.83 -2.19
N LEU A 45 -7.21 -2.15 -2.07
CA LEU A 45 -6.45 -2.88 -3.10
C LEU A 45 -6.79 -4.37 -3.10
N VAL A 46 -6.96 -4.98 -1.92
CA VAL A 46 -7.35 -6.39 -1.77
C VAL A 46 -8.79 -6.61 -2.26
N ASP A 47 -9.71 -5.69 -1.94
CA ASP A 47 -11.11 -5.76 -2.37
C ASP A 47 -11.29 -5.66 -3.89
N ARG A 48 -10.30 -5.11 -4.61
CA ARG A 48 -10.32 -4.99 -6.08
C ARG A 48 -9.86 -6.25 -6.81
N VAL A 49 -9.31 -7.25 -6.11
CA VAL A 49 -8.77 -8.47 -6.74
C VAL A 49 -9.64 -9.69 -6.38
N PRO A 50 -10.61 -10.07 -7.23
CA PRO A 50 -11.44 -11.26 -7.03
C PRO A 50 -10.64 -12.57 -7.09
N LEU A 51 -9.38 -12.53 -7.54
CA LEU A 51 -8.43 -13.65 -7.52
C LEU A 51 -7.98 -14.05 -6.10
N LEU A 52 -8.00 -13.11 -5.14
CA LEU A 52 -7.67 -13.37 -3.72
C LEU A 52 -8.89 -13.87 -2.92
N GLN A 53 -10.10 -13.83 -3.51
CA GLN A 53 -11.35 -14.23 -2.87
C GLN A 53 -11.72 -15.71 -3.09
N ARG A 54 -11.03 -16.41 -4.00
CA ARG A 54 -11.45 -17.75 -4.45
C ARG A 54 -11.15 -18.91 -3.46
N HIS A 55 -10.57 -18.65 -2.29
CA HIS A 55 -10.37 -19.65 -1.22
C HIS A 55 -10.53 -19.09 0.21
N SER A 56 -11.56 -18.29 0.49
CA SER A 56 -11.85 -17.90 1.88
C SER A 56 -13.34 -17.87 2.16
N SER A 57 -13.93 -19.06 2.06
CA SER A 57 -15.25 -19.36 2.60
C SER A 57 -15.12 -19.75 4.08
N ALA A 58 -15.00 -18.77 4.99
CA ALA A 58 -15.45 -18.88 6.39
C ALA A 58 -15.18 -17.56 7.15
N GLN A 59 -16.28 -16.91 7.53
CA GLN A 59 -16.42 -15.83 8.52
C GLN A 59 -15.92 -14.40 8.19
N PRO A 60 -16.82 -13.39 8.33
CA PRO A 60 -16.44 -11.98 8.33
C PRO A 60 -15.61 -11.66 9.58
N GLY A 61 -14.30 -11.69 9.43
CA GLY A 61 -13.33 -11.46 10.52
C GLY A 61 -11.98 -12.13 10.28
N GLU A 62 -11.94 -13.18 9.46
CA GLU A 62 -10.78 -14.07 9.37
C GLU A 62 -10.28 -14.31 7.94
N THR A 63 -10.48 -13.32 7.06
CA THR A 63 -9.74 -13.32 5.79
C THR A 63 -8.26 -13.10 6.10
N VAL A 64 -7.38 -13.93 5.54
CA VAL A 64 -5.91 -13.82 5.70
C VAL A 64 -5.43 -12.41 5.38
N GLY A 65 -6.08 -11.72 4.43
CA GLY A 65 -5.81 -10.33 4.11
C GLY A 65 -6.14 -9.34 5.23
N SER A 66 -7.22 -9.55 5.99
CA SER A 66 -7.58 -8.73 7.15
C SER A 66 -6.59 -8.90 8.30
N GLN A 67 -6.11 -10.12 8.53
CA GLN A 67 -5.08 -10.40 9.53
C GLN A 67 -3.75 -9.76 9.16
N ILE A 68 -3.31 -9.90 7.89
CA ILE A 68 -2.09 -9.25 7.40
C ILE A 68 -2.21 -7.71 7.46
N GLY A 69 -3.36 -7.15 7.09
CA GLY A 69 -3.60 -5.70 7.21
C GLY A 69 -3.64 -5.22 8.66
N THR A 70 -4.09 -6.07 9.58
CA THR A 70 -4.08 -5.79 11.03
C THR A 70 -2.65 -5.86 11.58
N LEU A 71 -1.86 -6.85 11.19
CA LEU A 71 -0.44 -6.93 11.56
C LEU A 71 0.35 -5.73 11.02
N ALA A 72 0.11 -5.33 9.77
CA ALA A 72 0.71 -4.12 9.20
C ALA A 72 0.30 -2.86 9.99
N TYR A 73 -0.97 -2.75 10.40
CA TYR A 73 -1.44 -1.67 11.27
C TYR A 73 -0.69 -1.65 12.62
N TRP A 74 -0.52 -2.80 13.27
CA TRP A 74 0.23 -2.88 14.52
C TRP A 74 1.69 -2.47 14.38
N ILE A 75 2.35 -2.87 13.27
CA ILE A 75 3.74 -2.46 12.99
C ILE A 75 3.84 -0.95 12.77
N VAL A 76 2.95 -0.37 11.97
CA VAL A 76 2.91 1.09 11.72
C VAL A 76 2.61 1.85 13.01
N MET A 77 1.67 1.36 13.83
CA MET A 77 1.30 1.97 15.10
C MET A 77 2.45 1.91 16.11
N LEU A 78 3.21 0.81 16.15
CA LEU A 78 4.39 0.66 17.01
C LEU A 78 5.47 1.68 16.65
N VAL A 79 5.78 1.84 15.37
CA VAL A 79 6.72 2.89 14.90
C VAL A 79 6.20 4.27 15.29
N GLY A 80 4.91 4.52 15.08
CA GLY A 80 4.26 5.77 15.41
C GLY A 80 4.31 6.15 16.89
N ILE A 81 4.15 5.19 17.79
CA ILE A 81 4.30 5.39 19.23
C ILE A 81 5.74 5.83 19.55
N VAL A 82 6.75 5.15 18.98
CA VAL A 82 8.16 5.52 19.18
C VAL A 82 8.45 6.95 18.69
N VAL A 83 7.86 7.36 17.55
CA VAL A 83 7.96 8.72 17.02
C VAL A 83 7.25 9.73 17.94
N ALA A 84 6.07 9.39 18.47
CA ALA A 84 5.34 10.25 19.40
C ALA A 84 6.06 10.46 20.74
N LEU A 85 7.01 9.57 21.09
CA LEU A 85 7.89 9.75 22.24
C LEU A 85 9.09 10.69 21.97
N GLN A 86 9.34 11.11 20.72
CA GLN A 86 10.46 12.01 20.40
C GLN A 86 10.38 13.38 21.11
N PRO A 87 9.22 14.06 21.16
CA PRO A 87 9.11 15.34 21.85
C PRO A 87 9.34 15.22 23.36
N LEU A 88 9.20 14.02 23.93
CA LEU A 88 9.48 13.73 25.34
C LEU A 88 11.00 13.73 25.67
N GLN A 89 11.88 13.96 24.69
CA GLN A 89 13.33 14.11 24.85
C GLN A 89 14.01 12.96 25.63
N LEU A 90 13.64 11.71 25.34
CA LEU A 90 14.43 10.54 25.75
C LEU A 90 15.72 10.51 24.91
N GLY A 91 16.74 11.24 25.40
CA GLY A 91 17.98 11.53 24.68
C GLY A 91 18.72 10.27 24.22
N GLY A 92 18.69 10.01 22.91
CA GLY A 92 19.50 8.96 22.28
C GLY A 92 18.90 8.33 21.03
N VAL A 93 17.56 8.27 20.92
CA VAL A 93 16.88 7.56 19.82
C VAL A 93 16.45 8.52 18.67
N ILE A 94 16.81 9.81 18.77
CA ILE A 94 16.22 10.88 17.96
C ILE A 94 16.83 10.98 16.55
N THR A 95 18.11 10.63 16.39
CA THR A 95 18.83 10.79 15.11
C THR A 95 18.29 9.91 13.98
N PRO A 96 18.05 8.60 14.16
CA PRO A 96 17.53 7.73 13.10
C PRO A 96 16.12 8.13 12.65
N ILE A 97 15.31 8.62 13.58
CA ILE A 97 13.91 8.95 13.30
C ILE A 97 13.80 10.23 12.47
N ASN A 98 14.61 11.25 12.74
CA ASN A 98 14.65 12.46 11.92
C ASN A 98 15.02 12.15 10.46
N THR A 99 15.91 11.17 10.25
CA THR A 99 16.26 10.68 8.91
C THR A 99 15.05 10.04 8.23
N LEU A 100 14.34 9.13 8.92
CA LEU A 100 13.15 8.47 8.37
C LEU A 100 12.02 9.47 8.07
N THR A 101 11.77 10.45 8.94
CA THR A 101 10.78 11.50 8.70
C THR A 101 11.12 12.32 7.46
N ASN A 102 12.37 12.78 7.34
CA ASN A 102 12.81 13.53 6.16
C ASN A 102 12.72 12.70 4.88
N GLU A 103 13.06 11.42 4.92
CA GLU A 103 12.90 10.51 3.79
C GLU A 103 11.42 10.34 3.39
N VAL A 104 10.52 10.12 4.35
CA VAL A 104 9.07 9.97 4.11
C VAL A 104 8.50 11.24 3.46
N PHE A 105 8.83 12.43 3.99
CA PHE A 105 8.42 13.68 3.36
C PHE A 105 9.05 13.87 1.96
N GLY A 106 10.27 13.35 1.73
CA GLY A 106 10.91 13.31 0.42
C GLY A 106 10.23 12.37 -0.58
N TYR A 107 9.53 11.32 -0.12
CA TYR A 107 8.73 10.45 -0.98
C TYR A 107 7.43 11.09 -1.48
N VAL A 108 6.81 11.99 -0.70
CA VAL A 108 5.56 12.67 -1.10
C VAL A 108 5.66 13.34 -2.48
N PRO A 109 6.62 14.25 -2.74
CA PRO A 109 6.75 14.87 -4.06
C PRO A 109 7.14 13.85 -5.14
N ARG A 110 7.89 12.79 -4.81
CA ARG A 110 8.25 11.73 -5.77
C ARG A 110 7.04 10.89 -6.19
N ILE A 111 6.11 10.59 -5.28
CA ILE A 111 4.86 9.88 -5.59
C ILE A 111 3.97 10.76 -6.48
N ILE A 112 3.90 12.07 -6.21
CA ILE A 112 3.20 13.02 -7.08
C ILE A 112 3.82 13.01 -8.49
N GLY A 113 5.15 13.08 -8.58
CA GLY A 113 5.88 12.98 -9.85
C GLY A 113 5.66 11.65 -10.57
N ALA A 114 5.71 10.52 -9.84
CA ALA A 114 5.41 9.20 -10.38
C ALA A 114 3.98 9.10 -10.89
N GLY A 115 3.00 9.66 -10.17
CA GLY A 115 1.60 9.74 -10.60
C GLY A 115 1.43 10.55 -11.88
N ALA A 116 2.13 11.67 -12.02
CA ALA A 116 2.15 12.45 -13.25
C ALA A 116 2.73 11.64 -14.43
N ILE A 117 3.86 10.97 -14.24
CA ILE A 117 4.46 10.09 -15.26
C ILE A 117 3.49 8.96 -15.64
N LEU A 118 2.83 8.33 -14.66
CA LEU A 118 1.83 7.28 -14.88
C LEU A 118 0.65 7.80 -15.69
N PHE A 119 0.18 9.02 -15.41
CA PHE A 119 -0.90 9.66 -16.17
C PHE A 119 -0.53 9.84 -17.65
N PHE A 120 0.66 10.39 -17.94
CA PHE A 120 1.13 10.51 -19.32
C PHE A 120 1.38 9.15 -19.98
N GLY A 121 1.97 8.20 -19.25
CA GLY A 121 2.18 6.83 -19.71
C GLY A 121 0.88 6.12 -20.05
N PHE A 122 -0.20 6.36 -19.28
CA PHE A 122 -1.52 5.81 -19.54
C PHE A 122 -2.13 6.35 -20.85
N ILE A 123 -1.93 7.64 -21.14
CA ILE A 123 -2.37 8.23 -22.42
C ILE A 123 -1.66 7.53 -23.59
N VAL A 124 -0.33 7.40 -23.51
CA VAL A 124 0.47 6.71 -24.55
C VAL A 124 0.08 5.24 -24.68
N ALA A 125 -0.10 4.53 -23.55
CA ALA A 125 -0.51 3.13 -23.54
C ALA A 125 -1.86 2.92 -24.24
N ASN A 126 -2.82 3.84 -24.09
CA ASN A 126 -4.09 3.76 -24.80
C ASN A 126 -3.94 3.94 -26.31
N ILE A 127 -3.00 4.77 -26.76
CA ILE A 127 -2.70 4.94 -28.19
C ILE A 127 -2.09 3.64 -28.74
N VAL A 128 -1.07 3.11 -28.06
CA VAL A 128 -0.42 1.85 -28.44
C VAL A 128 -1.42 0.70 -28.46
N ARG A 129 -2.29 0.61 -27.45
CA ARG A 129 -3.35 -0.39 -27.38
C ARG A 129 -4.25 -0.34 -28.61
N ARG A 130 -4.70 0.85 -29.04
CA ARG A 130 -5.53 1.01 -30.24
C ARG A 130 -4.81 0.56 -31.51
N ILE A 131 -3.51 0.86 -31.61
CA ILE A 131 -2.68 0.41 -32.74
C ILE A 131 -2.60 -1.11 -32.74
N VAL A 132 -2.34 -1.74 -31.59
CA VAL A 132 -2.26 -3.19 -31.43
C VAL A 132 -3.61 -3.86 -31.72
N GLU A 133 -4.72 -3.31 -31.23
CA GLU A 133 -6.07 -3.80 -31.51
C GLU A 133 -6.40 -3.72 -33.01
N THR A 134 -6.06 -2.60 -33.67
CA THR A 134 -6.26 -2.42 -35.11
C THR A 134 -5.40 -3.40 -35.92
N PHE A 135 -4.15 -3.60 -35.50
CA PHE A 135 -3.26 -4.58 -36.10
C PHE A 135 -3.78 -6.01 -35.92
N LEU A 136 -4.27 -6.39 -34.74
CA LEU A 136 -4.86 -7.70 -34.48
C LEU A 136 -6.17 -7.93 -35.24
N MET A 137 -6.96 -6.88 -35.49
CA MET A 137 -8.16 -6.98 -36.33
C MET A 137 -7.81 -7.11 -37.82
N THR A 138 -6.71 -6.47 -38.26
CA THR A 138 -6.27 -6.47 -39.67
C THR A 138 -5.48 -7.73 -40.01
N VAL A 139 -4.65 -8.20 -39.08
CA VAL A 139 -4.06 -9.54 -39.11
C VAL A 139 -5.18 -10.48 -38.76
N ASN A 140 -5.98 -10.83 -39.77
CA ASN A 140 -7.11 -11.74 -39.71
C ASN A 140 -6.68 -13.06 -39.03
N ALA A 141 -6.73 -13.07 -37.69
CA ALA A 141 -6.44 -14.24 -36.88
C ALA A 141 -7.44 -15.35 -37.23
N ASP A 142 -8.64 -14.98 -37.71
CA ASP A 142 -9.63 -15.91 -38.25
C ASP A 142 -9.12 -16.61 -39.51
N GLY A 143 -8.31 -15.95 -40.35
CA GLY A 143 -7.69 -16.56 -41.54
C GLY A 143 -6.57 -17.56 -41.20
N TRP A 144 -5.83 -17.32 -40.10
CA TRP A 144 -4.79 -18.25 -39.64
C TRP A 144 -5.39 -19.41 -38.84
N LEU A 145 -6.42 -19.18 -38.01
CA LEU A 145 -7.21 -20.21 -37.33
C LEU A 145 -8.03 -21.06 -38.32
N ALA A 146 -8.61 -20.46 -39.36
CA ALA A 146 -9.33 -21.20 -40.40
C ALA A 146 -8.40 -22.11 -41.23
N ARG A 147 -7.14 -21.70 -41.43
CA ARG A 147 -6.12 -22.53 -42.10
C ARG A 147 -5.39 -23.48 -41.15
N ALA A 148 -5.38 -23.23 -39.84
CA ALA A 148 -4.69 -24.04 -38.83
C ALA A 148 -5.49 -25.24 -38.30
N GLY A 149 -6.75 -25.44 -38.71
CA GLY A 149 -7.35 -26.78 -38.66
C GLY A 149 -8.64 -26.93 -37.85
N ALA A 150 -9.76 -26.53 -38.44
CA ALA A 150 -11.08 -27.01 -38.02
C ALA A 150 -11.86 -27.76 -39.12
N GLY A 151 -11.27 -27.96 -40.32
CA GLY A 151 -11.95 -28.61 -41.46
C GLY A 151 -11.26 -29.85 -42.04
N ASP A 152 -9.94 -29.95 -41.97
CA ASP A 152 -9.19 -30.96 -42.73
C ASP A 152 -8.98 -32.30 -42.00
N LEU A 153 -9.22 -32.36 -40.69
CA LEU A 153 -9.02 -33.57 -39.88
C LEU A 153 -10.32 -34.35 -39.63
N THR A 154 -11.48 -33.76 -39.89
CA THR A 154 -12.80 -34.39 -39.68
C THR A 154 -13.41 -34.95 -40.97
N GLY A 155 -12.93 -34.53 -42.15
CA GLY A 155 -13.39 -35.03 -43.45
C GLY A 155 -12.68 -36.30 -43.94
N SER A 156 -11.41 -36.51 -43.58
CA SER A 156 -10.62 -37.65 -44.08
C SER A 156 -10.81 -38.95 -43.29
N ALA A 157 -11.38 -38.90 -42.07
CA ALA A 157 -11.67 -40.11 -41.27
C ALA A 157 -13.06 -40.70 -41.53
N ALA A 158 -13.97 -39.95 -42.18
CA ALA A 158 -15.34 -40.39 -42.49
C ALA A 158 -15.48 -41.08 -43.86
N ALA A 159 -14.40 -41.16 -44.65
CA ALA A 159 -14.41 -41.66 -46.04
C ALA A 159 -13.67 -43.00 -46.23
N MET A 160 -13.50 -43.82 -45.19
CA MET A 160 -13.06 -45.22 -45.34
C MET A 160 -14.28 -46.17 -45.30
N PRO A 161 -14.86 -46.54 -46.45
CA PRO A 161 -15.69 -47.73 -46.57
C PRO A 161 -14.83 -49.01 -46.53
N ALA A 162 -15.41 -50.03 -45.89
CA ALA A 162 -15.03 -51.44 -45.67
C ALA A 162 -13.88 -52.06 -46.47
#